data_AF-A0A3L7PF21-F1
#
_entry.id   AF-A0A3L7PF21-F1
#
_cell.length_a   1.000
_cell.length_b   1.000
_cell.length_c   1.000
_cell.angle_alpha   90.00
_cell.angle_beta   90.00
_cell.angle_gamma   90.00
#
_symmetry.space_group_name_H-M   'P 1'
#
loop_
_entity.id
_entity.type
_entity.pdbx_description
1 polymer ?
#
loop_
_entity_poly.entity_id
_entity_poly.type
_entity_poly.pdbx_seq_one_letter_code
_entity_poly.pdbx_strand_id
1 'polypeptide(L)'
;MTRTRIEADREDLMAEAVNLRERIELKVPGIDHPVTIGCNDLGHWSFYFGPEPMCRFDSDAQLRRAVRGGQLYRTQGGTLAQLTRVRHEDVTNLERRDLSPTEVEAFLGLVAADLRHLNDEVIAGRCEVLREVGTSAEFIARLTSLLARLTSSPLKLAPALPTKRK
;
A
#
# COMPACT_ATOMS: atom_id res chain seq x y z
N MET A 1 -18.93 24.32 -8.14
CA MET A 1 -17.50 24.13 -7.85
C MET A 1 -17.26 22.67 -7.51
N THR A 2 -16.82 21.87 -8.47
CA THR A 2 -16.62 20.43 -8.33
C THR A 2 -15.34 20.17 -7.52
N ARG A 3 -15.49 19.77 -6.25
CA ARG A 3 -14.37 19.38 -5.38
C ARG A 3 -13.63 18.21 -6.01
N THR A 4 -12.48 18.50 -6.61
CA THR A 4 -11.49 17.52 -7.03
C THR A 4 -10.95 16.87 -5.75
N ARG A 5 -11.35 15.63 -5.47
CA ARG A 5 -10.86 14.90 -4.29
C ARG A 5 -9.38 14.61 -4.49
N ILE A 6 -8.59 15.26 -3.66
CA ILE A 6 -7.19 15.61 -3.83
C ILE A 6 -6.32 14.35 -3.70
N GLU A 7 -5.37 14.15 -4.61
CA GLU A 7 -4.39 13.05 -4.58
C GLU A 7 -3.04 13.47 -3.93
N ALA A 8 -3.03 14.59 -3.20
CA ALA A 8 -1.84 15.11 -2.50
C ALA A 8 -2.13 15.64 -1.08
N ASP A 9 -3.36 15.54 -0.60
CA ASP A 9 -3.83 16.20 0.63
C ASP A 9 -4.61 15.17 1.47
N ARG A 10 -3.91 14.09 1.83
CA ARG A 10 -4.42 13.12 2.82
C ARG A 10 -3.94 13.58 4.18
N GLU A 11 -4.58 14.64 4.69
CA GLU A 11 -4.22 15.25 5.99
C GLU A 11 -4.37 14.25 7.16
N ASP A 12 -5.28 13.28 7.09
CA ASP A 12 -5.40 12.24 8.12
C ASP A 12 -5.76 10.84 7.56
N LEU A 13 -4.71 10.07 7.22
CA LEU A 13 -4.83 8.70 6.73
C LEU A 13 -5.52 7.74 7.72
N MET A 14 -5.32 7.92 9.02
CA MET A 14 -5.96 7.07 10.04
C MET A 14 -7.46 7.32 10.11
N ALA A 15 -7.90 8.55 9.89
CA ALA A 15 -9.32 8.89 9.80
C ALA A 15 -9.94 8.41 8.48
N GLU A 16 -9.21 8.48 7.36
CA GLU A 16 -9.71 8.06 6.04
C GLU A 16 -9.73 6.53 5.84
N ALA A 17 -8.88 5.79 6.55
CA ALA A 17 -8.77 4.33 6.46
C ALA A 17 -9.87 3.59 7.22
N VAL A 18 -11.12 4.10 7.19
CA VAL A 18 -12.28 3.52 7.90
C VAL A 18 -12.60 2.08 7.51
N ASN A 19 -12.16 1.65 6.32
CA ASN A 19 -12.34 0.28 5.86
C ASN A 19 -11.33 -0.71 6.49
N LEU A 20 -10.38 -0.22 7.29
CA LEU A 20 -9.43 -1.03 8.06
C LEU A 20 -9.91 -1.07 9.50
N ARG A 21 -10.49 -2.20 9.89
CA ARG A 21 -11.10 -2.39 11.21
C ARG A 21 -10.05 -2.30 12.32
N GLU A 22 -8.90 -2.89 12.07
CA GLU A 22 -7.73 -2.85 12.94
C GLU A 22 -6.64 -2.07 12.20
N ARG A 23 -6.12 -1.01 12.81
CA ARG A 23 -5.06 -0.19 12.23
C ARG A 23 -4.20 0.50 13.27
N ILE A 24 -2.93 0.68 12.92
CA ILE A 24 -1.90 1.31 13.74
C ILE A 24 -1.15 2.34 12.89
N GLU A 25 -0.75 3.44 13.52
CA GLU A 25 0.13 4.44 12.93
C GLU A 25 1.43 4.49 13.73
N LEU A 26 2.54 4.33 13.02
CA LEU A 26 3.87 4.21 13.61
C LEU A 26 4.75 5.37 13.16
N LYS A 27 5.53 5.96 14.08
CA LYS A 27 6.72 6.71 13.72
C LYS A 27 7.87 5.72 13.55
N VAL A 28 8.45 5.69 12.36
CA VAL A 28 9.51 4.74 11.99
C VAL A 28 10.78 5.54 11.70
N PRO A 29 11.93 5.23 12.35
CA PRO A 29 13.19 5.89 12.05
C PRO A 29 13.54 5.81 10.56
N GLY A 30 14.05 6.89 9.98
CA GLY A 30 14.39 6.95 8.54
C GLY A 30 13.18 7.11 7.60
N ILE A 31 11.96 7.17 8.11
CA ILE A 31 10.77 7.53 7.34
C ILE A 31 10.20 8.86 7.87
N ASP A 32 10.14 9.86 6.99
CA ASP A 32 9.75 11.23 7.36
C ASP A 32 8.30 11.29 7.86
N HIS A 33 7.40 10.57 7.18
CA HIS A 33 5.99 10.51 7.51
C HIS A 33 5.64 9.28 8.36
N PRO A 34 4.61 9.37 9.23
CA PRO A 34 4.08 8.19 9.91
C PRO A 34 3.64 7.11 8.93
N VAL A 35 3.85 5.85 9.34
CA VAL A 35 3.43 4.67 8.59
C VAL A 35 2.13 4.16 9.16
N THR A 36 1.05 4.26 8.38
CA THR A 36 -0.26 3.70 8.75
C THR A 36 -0.42 2.32 8.15
N ILE A 37 -0.70 1.33 9.01
CA ILE A 37 -0.85 -0.07 8.64
C ILE A 37 -2.18 -0.57 9.16
N GLY A 38 -2.93 -1.29 8.34
CA GLY A 38 -4.15 -1.91 8.82
C GLY A 38 -4.68 -3.03 7.95
N CYS A 39 -5.61 -3.77 8.53
CA CYS A 39 -6.26 -4.92 7.91
C CYS A 39 -7.78 -4.70 7.84
N ASN A 40 -8.39 -5.13 6.73
CA ASN A 40 -9.85 -5.16 6.60
C ASN A 40 -10.41 -6.55 6.95
N ASP A 41 -11.74 -6.69 6.95
CA ASP A 41 -12.44 -7.95 7.25
C ASP A 41 -12.21 -9.06 6.22
N LEU A 42 -11.65 -8.73 5.05
CA LEU A 42 -11.25 -9.71 4.02
C LEU A 42 -9.80 -10.18 4.20
N GLY A 43 -9.11 -9.76 5.26
CA GLY A 43 -7.72 -10.11 5.49
C GLY A 43 -6.72 -9.36 4.61
N HIS A 44 -7.16 -8.31 3.89
CA HIS A 44 -6.27 -7.50 3.05
C HIS A 44 -5.56 -6.46 3.88
N TRP A 45 -4.25 -6.37 3.69
CA TRP A 45 -3.40 -5.43 4.40
C TRP A 45 -3.10 -4.21 3.55
N SER A 46 -3.11 -3.04 4.15
CA SER A 46 -2.66 -1.79 3.51
C SER A 46 -1.57 -1.15 4.34
N PHE A 47 -0.52 -0.69 3.67
CA PHE A 47 0.59 0.07 4.24
C PHE A 47 0.63 1.42 3.53
N TYR A 48 0.58 2.50 4.30
CA TYR A 48 0.68 3.88 3.83
C TYR A 48 1.92 4.51 4.47
N PHE A 49 2.91 4.87 3.67
CA PHE A 49 4.12 5.55 4.12
C PHE A 49 3.90 7.06 3.96
N GLY A 50 3.05 7.65 4.81
CA GLY A 50 2.45 8.95 4.52
C GLY A 50 1.53 8.91 3.30
N PRO A 51 1.40 10.02 2.53
CA PRO A 51 0.47 10.08 1.39
C PRO A 51 0.88 9.12 0.27
N GLU A 52 2.18 8.96 0.04
CA GLU A 52 2.79 7.95 -0.82
C GLU A 52 4.24 7.64 -0.36
N PRO A 53 4.76 6.41 -0.58
CA PRO A 53 4.11 5.30 -1.27
C PRO A 53 3.00 4.62 -0.45
N MET A 54 2.10 3.93 -1.14
CA MET A 54 1.12 3.02 -0.54
C MET A 54 1.15 1.67 -1.24
N CYS A 55 1.01 0.59 -0.49
CA CYS A 55 0.83 -0.74 -1.05
C CYS A 55 -0.29 -1.51 -0.33
N ARG A 56 -0.97 -2.38 -1.06
CA ARG A 56 -2.04 -3.24 -0.55
C ARG A 56 -1.80 -4.68 -0.98
N PHE A 57 -1.89 -5.57 -0.01
CA PHE A 57 -1.73 -7.01 -0.18
C PHE A 57 -3.07 -7.72 0.05
N ASP A 58 -3.25 -8.88 -0.57
CA ASP A 58 -4.33 -9.81 -0.20
C ASP A 58 -3.97 -10.59 1.07
N SER A 59 -4.86 -11.50 1.47
CA SER A 59 -4.66 -12.42 2.59
C SER A 59 -3.47 -13.36 2.40
N ASP A 60 -3.07 -13.61 1.16
CA ASP A 60 -1.95 -14.47 0.79
C ASP A 60 -0.61 -13.72 0.74
N ALA A 61 -0.59 -12.45 1.16
CA ALA A 61 0.57 -11.56 1.13
C ALA A 61 1.08 -11.27 -0.29
N GLN A 62 0.18 -11.25 -1.28
CA GLN A 62 0.50 -10.92 -2.66
C GLN A 62 0.05 -9.49 -2.99
N LEU A 63 0.88 -8.75 -3.73
CA LEU A 63 0.66 -7.34 -4.05
C LEU A 63 -0.54 -7.21 -5.00
N ARG A 64 -1.57 -6.47 -4.54
CA ARG A 64 -2.78 -6.18 -5.33
C ARG A 64 -2.73 -4.82 -6.00
N ARG A 65 -2.27 -3.81 -5.26
CA ARG A 65 -2.35 -2.41 -5.66
C ARG A 65 -1.24 -1.63 -4.97
N ALA A 66 -0.71 -0.62 -5.65
CA ALA A 66 0.18 0.35 -5.06
C ALA A 66 -0.06 1.75 -5.62
N VAL A 67 0.38 2.77 -4.89
CA VAL A 67 0.49 4.16 -5.35
C VAL A 67 1.91 4.62 -5.10
N ARG A 68 2.57 5.15 -6.13
CA ARG A 68 3.94 5.66 -6.06
C ARG A 68 4.19 6.65 -7.20
N GLY A 69 4.77 7.80 -6.90
CA GLY A 69 5.05 8.85 -7.90
C GLY A 69 3.78 9.40 -8.54
N GLY A 70 2.70 9.55 -7.75
CA GLY A 70 1.39 10.01 -8.24
C GLY A 70 0.67 9.03 -9.18
N GLN A 71 1.18 7.80 -9.33
CA GLN A 71 0.64 6.81 -10.25
C GLN A 71 0.02 5.64 -9.48
N LEU A 72 -1.07 5.12 -10.04
CA LEU A 72 -1.77 3.96 -9.49
C LEU A 72 -1.35 2.69 -10.23
N TYR A 73 -0.82 1.72 -9.48
CA TYR A 73 -0.47 0.39 -9.97
C TYR A 73 -1.48 -0.64 -9.51
N ARG A 74 -1.96 -1.51 -10.42
CA ARG A 74 -2.94 -2.57 -10.11
C ARG A 74 -2.50 -3.90 -10.73
N THR A 75 -2.54 -4.98 -9.96
CA THR A 75 -2.25 -6.31 -10.49
C THR A 75 -3.23 -6.71 -11.60
N GLN A 76 -2.68 -7.38 -12.60
CA GLN A 76 -3.36 -8.09 -13.70
C GLN A 76 -3.07 -9.59 -13.64
N GLY A 77 -2.63 -10.10 -12.49
CA GLY A 77 -2.18 -11.48 -12.30
C GLY A 77 -0.70 -11.65 -12.67
N GLY A 78 -0.36 -11.44 -13.94
CA GLY A 78 1.01 -11.60 -14.44
C GLY A 78 1.84 -10.33 -14.53
N THR A 79 1.22 -9.15 -14.38
CA THR A 79 1.88 -7.84 -14.47
C THR A 79 1.15 -6.80 -13.62
N LEU A 80 1.72 -5.60 -13.50
CA LEU A 80 1.08 -4.41 -12.96
C LEU A 80 0.63 -3.50 -14.10
N ALA A 81 -0.65 -3.11 -14.09
CA ALA A 81 -1.15 -2.00 -14.89
C ALA A 81 -0.87 -0.69 -14.16
N GLN A 82 -0.06 0.18 -14.75
CA GLN A 82 0.11 1.57 -14.36
C GLN A 82 -1.05 2.38 -14.95
N LEU A 83 -1.74 3.14 -14.09
CA LEU A 83 -2.88 3.98 -14.44
C LEU A 83 -2.50 5.44 -14.18
N THR A 84 -2.55 6.24 -15.24
CA THR A 84 -2.21 7.67 -15.22
C THR A 84 -3.41 8.48 -15.64
N ARG A 85 -3.77 9.51 -14.86
CA ARG A 85 -4.82 10.46 -15.24
C ARG A 85 -4.20 11.56 -16.08
N VAL A 86 -4.59 11.64 -17.35
CA VAL A 86 -4.19 12.71 -18.25
C VAL A 86 -5.36 13.67 -18.40
N ARG A 87 -5.15 14.93 -18.01
CA ARG A 87 -6.17 15.98 -18.16
C ARG A 87 -5.98 16.62 -19.54
N HIS A 88 -7.02 16.56 -20.35
CA HIS A 88 -7.19 17.41 -21.52
C HIS A 88 -8.18 18.53 -21.18
N GLU A 89 -8.21 19.59 -22.00
CA GLU A 89 -8.97 20.83 -21.76
C GLU A 89 -10.44 20.58 -21.37
N ASP A 90 -11.06 19.52 -21.91
CA ASP A 90 -12.47 19.18 -21.65
C ASP A 90 -12.71 17.80 -21.00
N VAL A 91 -11.69 16.93 -20.92
CA VAL A 91 -11.85 15.52 -20.47
C VAL A 91 -10.63 15.02 -19.70
N THR A 92 -10.86 14.32 -18.58
CA THR A 92 -9.80 13.52 -17.94
C THR A 92 -9.82 12.10 -18.48
N ASN A 93 -8.77 11.72 -19.22
CA ASN A 93 -8.55 10.36 -19.70
C ASN A 93 -7.76 9.55 -18.66
N LEU A 94 -8.11 8.27 -18.52
CA LEU A 94 -7.33 7.32 -17.73
C LEU A 94 -6.50 6.47 -18.68
N GLU A 95 -5.24 6.81 -18.82
CA GLU A 95 -4.30 6.03 -19.60
C GLU A 95 -3.82 4.83 -18.80
N ARG A 96 -3.78 3.68 -19.48
CA ARG A 96 -3.29 2.43 -18.92
C ARG A 96 -2.08 1.96 -19.70
N ARG A 97 -1.02 1.61 -18.98
CA ARG A 97 0.19 0.96 -19.50
C ARG A 97 0.52 -0.24 -18.62
N ASP A 98 0.65 -1.41 -19.21
CA ASP A 98 1.10 -2.59 -18.47
C ASP A 98 2.64 -2.57 -18.39
N LEU A 99 3.18 -2.85 -17.21
CA LEU A 99 4.62 -2.90 -17.00
C LEU A 99 5.22 -4.14 -17.69
N SER A 100 6.42 -3.97 -18.23
CA SER A 100 7.24 -5.09 -18.68
C SER A 100 7.72 -5.95 -17.49
N PRO A 101 8.18 -7.19 -17.71
CA PRO A 101 8.65 -8.05 -16.63
C PRO A 101 9.77 -7.43 -15.79
N THR A 102 10.72 -6.72 -16.42
CA THR A 102 11.83 -6.04 -15.74
C THR A 102 11.34 -4.85 -14.92
N GLU A 103 10.35 -4.09 -15.41
CA GLU A 103 9.70 -3.02 -14.64
C GLU A 103 8.92 -3.56 -13.45
N VAL A 104 8.24 -4.71 -13.59
CA VAL A 104 7.57 -5.38 -12.47
C VAL A 104 8.58 -5.80 -11.41
N GLU A 105 9.68 -6.44 -11.80
CA GLU A 105 10.74 -6.85 -10.87
C GLU A 105 11.33 -5.65 -10.13
N ALA A 106 11.67 -4.58 -10.85
CA ALA A 106 12.19 -3.35 -10.26
C ALA A 106 11.17 -2.73 -9.28
N PHE A 107 9.89 -2.67 -9.66
CA PHE A 107 8.84 -2.15 -8.80
C PHE A 107 8.66 -2.97 -7.51
N LEU A 108 8.64 -4.29 -7.62
CA LEU A 108 8.56 -5.18 -6.46
C LEU A 108 9.80 -5.05 -5.58
N GLY A 109 10.97 -4.82 -6.17
CA GLY A 109 12.21 -4.51 -5.45
C GLY A 109 12.09 -3.25 -4.57
N LEU A 110 11.48 -2.19 -5.10
CA LEU A 110 11.22 -0.95 -4.34
C LEU A 110 10.27 -1.21 -3.17
N VAL A 111 9.13 -1.86 -3.41
CA VAL A 111 8.15 -2.18 -2.35
C VAL A 111 8.79 -3.09 -1.29
N ALA A 112 9.59 -4.06 -1.70
CA ALA A 112 10.27 -4.96 -0.77
C ALA A 112 11.33 -4.22 0.07
N ALA A 113 11.99 -3.19 -0.48
CA ALA A 113 12.93 -2.36 0.26
C ALA A 113 12.22 -1.54 1.36
N ASP A 114 11.09 -0.90 1.04
CA ASP A 114 10.30 -0.16 2.03
C ASP A 114 9.86 -1.08 3.19
N LEU A 115 9.38 -2.29 2.86
CA LEU A 115 8.89 -3.27 3.83
C LEU A 115 10.01 -3.89 4.67
N ARG A 116 11.19 -4.12 4.10
CA ARG A 116 12.37 -4.58 4.85
C ARG A 116 12.78 -3.55 5.89
N HIS A 117 12.89 -2.29 5.48
CA HIS A 117 13.22 -1.20 6.41
C HIS A 117 12.21 -1.14 7.56
N LEU A 118 10.91 -1.13 7.25
CA LEU A 118 9.85 -1.17 8.27
C LEU A 118 9.98 -2.39 9.20
N ASN A 119 10.19 -3.59 8.64
CA ASN A 119 10.33 -4.81 9.43
C ASN A 119 11.55 -4.78 10.35
N ASP A 120 12.69 -4.27 9.88
CA ASP A 120 13.92 -4.16 10.66
C ASP A 120 13.73 -3.21 11.86
N GLU A 121 13.06 -2.07 11.67
CA GLU A 121 12.74 -1.14 12.75
C GLU A 121 11.72 -1.71 13.76
N VAL A 122 10.74 -2.48 13.28
CA VAL A 122 9.77 -3.18 14.13
C VAL A 122 10.46 -4.26 14.97
N ILE A 123 11.31 -5.09 14.36
CA ILE A 123 12.07 -6.14 15.08
C ILE A 123 13.02 -5.53 16.10
N ALA A 124 13.65 -4.41 15.76
CA ALA A 124 14.53 -3.70 16.67
C ALA A 124 13.80 -2.94 17.79
N GLY A 125 12.45 -2.89 17.76
CA GLY A 125 11.65 -2.17 18.75
C GLY A 125 11.87 -0.66 18.73
N ARG A 126 12.25 -0.09 17.58
CA ARG A 126 12.54 1.35 17.43
C ARG A 126 11.37 2.17 16.90
N CYS A 127 10.28 1.52 16.54
CA CYS A 127 9.05 2.19 16.14
C CYS A 127 8.30 2.73 17.37
N GLU A 128 7.78 3.95 17.26
CA GLU A 128 6.86 4.53 18.25
C GLU A 128 5.43 4.42 17.73
N VAL A 129 4.51 3.97 18.58
CA VAL A 129 3.07 3.94 18.25
C VAL A 129 2.48 5.32 18.48
N LEU A 130 2.05 5.98 17.40
CA LEU A 130 1.43 7.29 17.48
C LEU A 130 -0.08 7.19 17.73
N ARG A 131 -0.74 6.29 17.00
CA ARG A 131 -2.20 6.08 17.09
C ARG A 131 -2.54 4.62 16.81
N GLU A 132 -3.64 4.17 17.41
CA GLU A 132 -4.18 2.85 17.16
C GLU A 132 -5.71 2.84 17.21
N VAL A 133 -6.32 1.96 16.42
CA VAL A 133 -7.78 1.75 16.39
C VAL A 133 -8.05 0.26 16.28
N GLY A 134 -8.75 -0.27 17.28
CA GLY A 134 -9.16 -1.68 17.31
C GLY A 134 -8.01 -2.68 17.33
N THR A 135 -6.80 -2.24 17.66
CA THR A 135 -5.62 -3.10 17.75
C THR A 135 -5.74 -4.07 18.91
N SER A 136 -5.17 -5.26 18.74
CA SER A 136 -5.15 -6.33 19.72
C SER A 136 -3.79 -7.03 19.69
N ALA A 137 -3.47 -7.84 20.70
CA ALA A 137 -2.26 -8.66 20.67
C ALA A 137 -2.23 -9.60 19.44
N GLU A 138 -3.40 -10.09 19.01
CA GLU A 138 -3.55 -10.91 17.80
C GLU A 138 -3.25 -10.10 16.53
N PHE A 139 -3.73 -8.86 16.43
CA PHE A 139 -3.41 -7.96 15.32
C PHE A 139 -1.90 -7.75 15.21
N ILE A 140 -1.23 -7.46 16.32
CA ILE A 140 0.23 -7.26 16.34
C ILE A 140 0.95 -8.53 15.92
N ALA A 141 0.55 -9.71 16.43
CA ALA A 141 1.14 -10.99 16.03
C ALA A 141 0.95 -11.28 14.53
N ARG A 142 -0.22 -10.99 13.97
CA ARG A 142 -0.50 -11.11 12.53
C ARG A 142 0.31 -10.14 11.69
N LEU A 143 0.46 -8.89 12.13
CA LEU A 143 1.27 -7.88 11.46
C LEU A 143 2.75 -8.29 11.41
N THR A 144 3.32 -8.71 12.54
CA THR A 144 4.72 -9.17 12.60
C THR A 144 4.94 -10.41 11.72
N SER A 145 4.00 -11.37 11.77
CA SER A 145 4.07 -12.56 10.90
C SER A 145 3.98 -12.22 9.42
N LEU A 146 3.14 -11.24 9.05
CA LEU A 146 3.03 -10.76 7.68
C LEU A 146 4.33 -10.08 7.21
N LEU A 147 4.88 -9.17 8.01
CA LEU A 147 6.13 -8.48 7.67
C LEU A 147 7.29 -9.46 7.47
N ALA A 148 7.42 -10.47 8.34
CA ALA A 148 8.40 -11.53 8.18
C ALA A 148 8.21 -12.32 6.87
N ARG A 149 6.96 -12.62 6.49
CA ARG A 149 6.66 -13.29 5.20
C ARG A 149 6.99 -12.42 3.99
N LEU A 150 6.64 -11.13 4.04
CA LEU A 150 6.87 -10.18 2.93
C LEU A 150 8.36 -9.89 2.70
N THR A 151 9.21 -10.10 3.72
CA THR A 151 10.64 -9.77 3.68
C THR A 151 11.56 -10.98 3.51
N SER A 152 11.08 -12.20 3.78
CA SER A 152 11.84 -13.45 3.66
C SER A 152 11.88 -14.04 2.25
N SER A 153 11.09 -13.52 1.30
CA SER A 153 11.03 -14.01 -0.08
C SER A 153 10.67 -12.88 -1.04
N PRO A 154 10.97 -13.02 -2.35
CA PRO A 154 10.51 -12.07 -3.35
C PRO A 154 8.99 -11.91 -3.32
N LEU A 155 8.52 -10.66 -3.38
CA LEU A 155 7.11 -10.35 -3.44
C LEU A 155 6.47 -10.96 -4.69
N LYS A 156 5.20 -11.37 -4.56
CA LYS A 156 4.41 -11.91 -5.66
C LYS A 156 3.25 -10.98 -5.97
N LEU A 157 2.81 -10.97 -7.22
CA LEU A 157 1.58 -10.29 -7.62
C LEU A 157 0.36 -11.15 -7.27
N ALA A 158 -0.69 -10.51 -6.78
CA ALA A 158 -1.98 -11.15 -6.55
C ALA A 158 -2.70 -11.46 -7.88
N PRO A 159 -3.75 -12.31 -7.89
CA PRO A 159 -4.57 -12.52 -9.08
C PRO A 159 -5.13 -11.21 -9.66
N ALA A 160 -5.45 -11.24 -10.95
CA ALA A 160 -5.97 -10.08 -11.66
C ALA A 160 -7.19 -9.48 -10.94
N LEU A 161 -7.16 -8.17 -10.70
CA LEU A 161 -8.33 -7.49 -10.16
C LEU A 161 -9.43 -7.44 -11.23
N PRO A 162 -10.69 -7.74 -10.90
CA PRO A 162 -11.77 -7.63 -11.85
C PRO A 162 -11.84 -6.19 -12.39
N THR A 163 -11.82 -6.06 -13.71
CA THR A 163 -12.16 -4.82 -14.41
C THR A 163 -13.68 -4.67 -14.28
N LYS A 164 -14.17 -3.53 -13.78
CA LYS A 164 -15.63 -3.27 -13.83
C LYS A 164 -16.04 -3.35 -15.29
N ARG A 165 -16.87 -4.33 -15.66
CA ARG A 165 -17.59 -4.32 -16.94
C ARG A 165 -18.48 -3.08 -16.91
N LYS A 166 -18.35 -2.23 -17.94
CA LYS A 166 -19.27 -1.11 -18.17
C LYS A 166 -20.65 -1.67 -18.47
#